data_AF-A0A6J4P1J1-F1
#
_entry.id   AF-A0A6J4P1J1-F1
#
_cell.length_a   1.000
_cell.length_b   1.000
_cell.length_c   1.000
_cell.angle_alpha   90.00
_cell.angle_beta   90.00
_cell.angle_gamma   90.00
#
_symmetry.space_group_name_H-M   'P 1'
#
loop_
_entity.id
_entity.type
_entity.pdbx_description
1 polymer ?
#
loop_
_entity_poly.entity_id
_entity_poly.type
_entity_poly.pdbx_seq_one_letter_code
_entity_poly.pdbx_strand_id
1 'polypeptide(L)'
;MSAFIERVTGGQIGGATERSIRLSLSFIRLGPVIILLLLVLAMTLLSPVFLTGANISNVAVQTSVLAVLAIGQLFVILVAGIDLSVGSVLGLSTVTGAIAYAATSTYENDAILVGVDGAVEATQAIIGGDMDATVAQNPYAMGKVGVEEATRAAKGKSIDPKINTGLTLVTKENAPGYLKIREKQLGALLGVED
;
A
#
# COMPACT_ATOMS: atom_id res chain seq x y z
N MET A 1 -26.44 -2.19 -20.77
CA MET A 1 -25.50 -3.33 -20.74
C MET A 1 -25.58 -4.18 -22.00
N SER A 2 -26.76 -4.70 -22.38
CA SER A 2 -26.96 -5.46 -23.63
C SER A 2 -26.49 -4.69 -24.88
N ALA A 3 -26.88 -3.42 -24.99
CA ALA A 3 -26.49 -2.54 -26.10
C ALA A 3 -25.00 -2.16 -26.15
N PHE A 4 -24.26 -2.32 -25.04
CA PHE A 4 -22.81 -2.07 -25.01
C PHE A 4 -22.04 -3.29 -25.51
N ILE A 5 -22.45 -4.48 -25.08
CA ILE A 5 -21.87 -5.75 -25.54
C ILE A 5 -22.09 -5.90 -27.05
N GLU A 6 -23.32 -5.67 -27.53
CA GLU A 6 -23.68 -5.77 -28.95
C GLU A 6 -22.85 -4.83 -29.86
N ARG A 7 -22.54 -3.62 -29.38
CA ARG A 7 -21.70 -2.64 -30.08
C ARG A 7 -20.23 -3.03 -30.17
N VAL A 8 -19.70 -3.71 -29.15
CA VAL A 8 -18.27 -4.09 -29.07
C VAL A 8 -18.00 -5.39 -29.83
N THR A 9 -18.99 -6.29 -29.93
CA THR A 9 -18.81 -7.63 -30.50
C THR A 9 -19.53 -7.84 -31.83
N GLY A 10 -20.06 -6.78 -32.45
CA GLY A 10 -20.65 -6.84 -33.79
C GLY A 10 -21.89 -7.73 -33.92
N GLY A 11 -22.67 -7.89 -32.84
CA GLY A 11 -23.92 -8.66 -32.86
C GLY A 11 -23.77 -10.19 -33.00
N GLN A 12 -22.55 -10.74 -32.99
CA GLN A 12 -22.32 -12.19 -33.05
C GLN A 12 -21.68 -12.70 -31.76
N ILE A 13 -22.46 -12.77 -30.68
CA ILE A 13 -22.07 -13.62 -29.54
C ILE A 13 -23.15 -14.66 -29.27
N GLY A 14 -22.84 -15.93 -29.49
CA GLY A 14 -23.72 -17.03 -29.08
C GLY A 14 -23.98 -16.98 -27.58
N GLY A 15 -25.20 -17.34 -27.15
CA GLY A 15 -25.65 -17.20 -25.77
C GLY A 15 -24.77 -17.89 -24.71
N ALA A 16 -23.95 -18.88 -25.11
CA ALA A 16 -22.95 -19.51 -24.25
C ALA A 16 -21.81 -18.55 -23.85
N THR A 17 -21.31 -17.72 -24.77
CA THR A 17 -20.22 -16.78 -24.53
C THR A 17 -20.70 -15.57 -23.72
N GLU A 18 -21.92 -15.07 -23.96
CA GLU A 18 -22.52 -14.04 -23.10
C GLU A 18 -22.69 -14.51 -21.66
N ARG A 19 -23.12 -15.77 -21.48
CA ARG A 19 -23.28 -16.36 -20.14
C ARG A 19 -21.94 -16.50 -19.43
N SER A 20 -20.88 -16.92 -20.13
CA SER A 20 -19.53 -17.02 -19.58
C SER A 20 -18.93 -15.66 -19.21
N ILE A 21 -19.14 -14.63 -20.04
CA ILE A 21 -18.69 -13.25 -19.75
C ILE A 21 -19.46 -12.69 -18.54
N ARG A 22 -20.78 -12.89 -18.47
CA ARG A 22 -21.58 -12.47 -17.31
C ARG A 22 -21.15 -13.19 -16.03
N LEU A 23 -20.89 -14.50 -16.10
CA LEU A 23 -20.37 -15.25 -14.96
C LEU A 23 -19.01 -14.69 -14.50
N SER A 24 -18.05 -14.50 -15.42
CA SER A 24 -16.74 -13.94 -15.09
C SER A 24 -16.85 -12.54 -14.47
N LEU A 25 -17.71 -11.67 -15.01
CA LEU A 25 -17.93 -10.33 -14.44
C LEU A 25 -18.60 -10.39 -13.06
N SER A 26 -19.51 -11.32 -12.83
CA SER A 26 -20.10 -11.58 -11.50
C SER A 26 -19.05 -12.08 -10.50
N PHE A 27 -18.13 -12.94 -10.92
CA PHE A 27 -17.01 -13.40 -10.08
C PHE A 27 -16.03 -12.27 -9.75
N ILE A 28 -15.73 -11.37 -10.70
CA ILE A 28 -14.87 -10.21 -10.43
C ILE A 28 -15.55 -9.24 -9.45
N ARG A 29 -16.87 -9.05 -9.55
CA ARG A 29 -17.63 -8.19 -8.63
C ARG A 29 -17.79 -8.77 -7.23
N LEU A 30 -18.09 -10.06 -7.13
CA LEU A 30 -18.25 -10.73 -5.82
C LEU A 30 -16.94 -11.25 -5.24
N GLY A 31 -15.86 -11.31 -6.03
CA GLY A 31 -14.56 -11.86 -5.65
C GLY A 31 -14.06 -11.32 -4.31
N PRO A 32 -13.99 -9.99 -4.09
CA PRO A 32 -13.55 -9.43 -2.81
C PRO A 32 -14.41 -9.89 -1.62
N VAL A 33 -15.74 -9.97 -1.80
CA VAL A 33 -16.67 -10.42 -0.75
C VAL A 33 -16.49 -11.91 -0.47
N ILE A 34 -16.36 -12.73 -1.52
CA ILE A 34 -16.13 -14.17 -1.39
C ILE A 34 -14.80 -14.44 -0.68
N ILE A 35 -13.73 -13.75 -1.07
CA ILE A 35 -12.41 -13.86 -0.44
C ILE A 35 -12.48 -13.42 1.02
N LEU A 36 -13.18 -12.30 1.31
CA LEU A 36 -13.37 -11.83 2.69
C LEU A 36 -14.07 -12.88 3.55
N LEU A 37 -15.16 -13.48 3.06
CA LEU A 37 -15.90 -14.52 3.79
C LEU A 37 -15.05 -15.77 4.04
N LEU A 38 -14.29 -16.21 3.04
CA LEU A 38 -13.37 -17.34 3.17
C LEU A 38 -12.26 -17.04 4.20
N LEU A 39 -11.71 -15.83 4.19
CA LEU A 39 -10.67 -15.41 5.11
C LEU A 39 -11.22 -15.30 6.54
N VAL A 40 -12.40 -14.72 6.73
CA VAL A 40 -13.09 -14.66 8.04
C VAL A 40 -13.33 -16.08 8.58
N LEU A 41 -13.81 -16.99 7.74
CA LEU A 41 -14.01 -18.39 8.13
C LEU A 41 -12.69 -19.05 8.53
N ALA A 42 -11.65 -18.91 7.71
CA ALA A 42 -10.34 -19.49 7.98
C ALA A 42 -9.73 -18.95 9.28
N MET A 43 -9.77 -17.62 9.49
CA MET A 43 -9.23 -16.99 10.69
C MET A 43 -10.01 -17.35 11.95
N THR A 44 -11.32 -17.53 11.83
CA THR A 44 -12.16 -18.02 12.94
C THR A 44 -11.75 -19.44 13.37
N LEU A 45 -11.41 -20.31 12.42
CA LEU A 45 -11.00 -21.69 12.71
C LEU A 45 -9.54 -21.79 13.19
N LEU A 46 -8.66 -20.96 12.63
CA LEU A 46 -7.22 -21.01 12.91
C LEU A 46 -6.81 -20.22 14.17
N SER A 47 -7.63 -19.27 14.62
CA SER A 47 -7.30 -18.37 15.72
C SER A 47 -8.47 -18.18 16.68
N PRO A 48 -8.37 -18.62 17.95
CA PRO A 48 -9.43 -18.46 18.95
C PRO A 48 -9.64 -16.99 19.36
N VAL A 49 -8.68 -16.10 19.08
CA VAL A 49 -8.78 -14.67 19.42
C VAL A 49 -9.45 -13.84 18.32
N PHE A 50 -9.65 -14.39 17.12
CA PHE A 50 -10.09 -13.62 15.95
C PHE A 50 -11.48 -12.98 16.12
N LEU A 51 -12.46 -13.72 16.64
CA LEU A 51 -13.82 -13.21 16.88
C LEU A 51 -14.03 -12.59 18.26
N THR A 52 -12.96 -12.40 19.04
CA THR A 52 -13.09 -11.74 20.34
C THR A 52 -13.50 -10.28 20.17
N GLY A 53 -14.30 -9.76 21.11
CA GLY A 53 -14.73 -8.35 21.08
C GLY A 53 -13.54 -7.38 21.03
N ALA A 54 -12.45 -7.70 21.72
CA ALA A 54 -11.21 -6.91 21.67
C ALA A 54 -10.61 -6.87 20.25
N ASN A 55 -10.49 -8.02 19.58
CA ASN A 55 -9.95 -8.05 18.22
C ASN A 55 -10.89 -7.37 17.21
N ILE A 56 -12.21 -7.57 17.34
CA ILE A 56 -13.20 -6.89 16.49
C ILE A 56 -13.15 -5.38 16.67
N SER A 57 -13.07 -4.88 17.92
CA SER A 57 -12.91 -3.45 18.19
C SER A 57 -11.59 -2.91 17.65
N ASN A 58 -10.49 -3.65 17.80
CA ASN A 58 -9.18 -3.25 17.24
C ASN A 58 -9.23 -3.14 15.71
N VAL A 59 -9.81 -4.14 15.04
CA VAL A 59 -9.98 -4.12 13.58
C VAL A 59 -10.89 -2.98 13.16
N ALA A 60 -12.01 -2.75 13.86
CA ALA A 60 -12.94 -1.67 13.54
C ALA A 60 -12.28 -0.28 13.67
N VAL A 61 -11.55 -0.04 14.77
CA VAL A 61 -10.82 1.22 14.98
C VAL A 61 -9.71 1.39 13.95
N GLN A 62 -8.90 0.35 13.70
CA GLN A 62 -7.82 0.43 12.70
C GLN A 62 -8.36 0.65 11.28
N THR A 63 -9.48 0.00 10.93
CA THR A 63 -10.12 0.15 9.61
C THR A 63 -10.81 1.50 9.45
N SER A 64 -11.28 2.11 10.55
CA SER A 64 -12.00 3.39 10.51
C SER A 64 -11.19 4.51 9.86
N VAL A 65 -9.88 4.56 10.11
CA VAL A 65 -8.97 5.56 9.52
C VAL A 65 -8.97 5.43 8.00
N LEU A 66 -8.76 4.21 7.48
CA LEU A 66 -8.80 3.94 6.05
C LEU A 66 -10.18 4.21 5.44
N ALA A 67 -11.26 3.90 6.15
CA ALA A 67 -12.62 4.14 5.68
C ALA A 67 -12.92 5.65 5.54
N VAL A 68 -12.54 6.47 6.51
CA VAL A 68 -12.70 7.93 6.45
C VAL A 68 -11.89 8.52 5.30
N LEU A 69 -10.65 8.04 5.10
CA LEU A 69 -9.81 8.46 3.99
C LEU A 69 -10.38 8.06 2.62
N ALA A 70 -10.88 6.84 2.49
CA ALA A 70 -11.48 6.35 1.26
C ALA A 70 -12.71 7.20 0.85
N ILE A 71 -13.50 7.67 1.81
CA ILE A 71 -14.61 8.60 1.55
C ILE A 71 -14.08 9.92 0.97
N GLY A 72 -13.00 10.49 1.51
CA GLY A 72 -12.36 11.69 0.96
C GLY A 72 -11.83 11.48 -0.46
N GLN A 73 -11.15 10.36 -0.69
CA GLN A 73 -10.63 9.99 -2.02
C GLN A 73 -11.74 9.73 -3.05
N LEU A 74 -12.93 9.28 -2.62
CA LEU A 74 -14.07 9.12 -3.52
C LEU A 74 -14.44 10.43 -4.21
N PHE A 75 -14.46 11.56 -3.49
CA PHE A 75 -14.79 12.87 -4.08
C PHE A 75 -13.75 13.34 -5.11
N VAL A 76 -12.46 13.10 -4.82
CA VAL A 76 -11.36 13.38 -5.75
C VAL A 76 -11.54 12.62 -7.07
N ILE A 77 -11.82 11.32 -6.98
CA ILE A 77 -11.99 10.46 -8.14
C ILE A 77 -13.23 10.88 -8.95
N LEU A 78 -14.32 11.26 -8.28
CA LEU A 78 -15.55 11.71 -8.95
C LEU A 78 -15.35 12.99 -9.77
N VAL A 79 -14.44 13.87 -9.36
CA VAL A 79 -14.08 15.09 -10.12
C VAL A 79 -13.01 14.80 -11.19
N ALA A 80 -12.62 13.52 -11.36
CA ALA A 80 -11.53 13.07 -12.23
C ALA A 80 -10.18 13.75 -11.93
N GLY A 81 -9.98 14.17 -10.67
CA GLY A 81 -8.71 14.71 -10.20
C GLY A 81 -7.74 13.60 -9.81
N ILE A 82 -6.44 13.85 -10.01
CA ILE A 82 -5.37 13.04 -9.42
C ILE A 82 -4.90 13.79 -8.17
N ASP A 83 -5.55 13.54 -7.03
CA ASP A 83 -5.18 14.21 -5.77
C ASP A 83 -4.24 13.33 -4.94
N LEU A 84 -2.95 13.66 -5.01
CA LEU A 84 -1.91 13.05 -4.19
C LEU A 84 -1.80 13.68 -2.79
N SER A 85 -2.51 14.77 -2.51
CA SER A 85 -2.39 15.53 -1.25
C SER A 85 -2.90 14.75 -0.03
N VAL A 86 -3.83 13.82 -0.19
CA VAL A 86 -4.35 13.00 0.92
C VAL A 86 -3.22 12.21 1.59
N GLY A 87 -2.26 11.70 0.80
CA GLY A 87 -1.10 10.99 1.31
C GLY A 87 -0.13 11.87 2.10
N SER A 88 0.16 13.07 1.58
CA SER A 88 1.07 14.02 2.26
C SER A 88 0.45 14.65 3.50
N VAL A 89 -0.85 14.96 3.50
CA VAL A 89 -1.59 15.45 4.67
C VAL A 89 -1.66 14.39 5.76
N LEU A 90 -1.87 13.11 5.40
CA LEU A 90 -1.79 12.01 6.35
C LEU A 90 -0.40 11.90 6.97
N GLY A 91 0.65 11.89 6.14
CA GLY A 91 2.04 11.84 6.61
C GLY A 91 2.33 12.96 7.60
N LEU A 92 2.03 14.21 7.23
CA LEU A 92 2.21 15.36 8.10
C LEU A 92 1.42 15.23 9.42
N SER A 93 0.14 14.85 9.34
CA SER A 93 -0.73 14.72 10.52
C SER A 93 -0.23 13.64 11.48
N THR A 94 0.30 12.52 10.97
CA THR A 94 0.86 11.45 11.81
C THR A 94 2.13 11.89 12.52
N VAL A 95 3.04 12.58 11.84
CA VAL A 95 4.29 13.09 12.42
C VAL A 95 3.98 14.17 13.47
N THR A 96 3.16 15.17 13.14
CA THR A 96 2.79 16.22 14.11
C THR A 96 2.01 15.65 15.30
N GLY A 97 1.15 14.66 15.08
CA GLY A 97 0.45 13.96 16.15
C GLY A 97 1.40 13.18 17.08
N ALA A 98 2.41 12.52 16.51
CA ALA A 98 3.45 11.82 17.27
C ALA A 98 4.30 12.79 18.10
N ILE A 99 4.74 13.91 17.51
CA ILE A 99 5.47 14.97 18.22
C ILE A 99 4.61 15.56 19.35
N ALA A 100 3.34 15.87 19.09
CA ALA A 100 2.43 16.43 20.10
C ALA A 100 2.16 15.42 21.23
N TYR A 101 2.02 14.14 20.91
CA TYR A 101 1.89 13.08 21.91
C TYR A 101 3.16 12.98 22.76
N ALA A 102 4.34 12.94 22.15
CA ALA A 102 5.62 12.92 22.85
C ALA A 102 5.82 14.16 23.75
N ALA A 103 5.43 15.34 23.28
CA ALA A 103 5.54 16.59 24.02
C ALA A 103 4.56 16.69 25.21
N THR A 104 3.47 15.90 25.22
CA THR A 104 2.45 15.92 26.27
C THR A 104 2.48 14.69 27.19
N SER A 105 3.15 13.62 26.77
CA SER A 105 3.35 12.44 27.61
C SER A 105 4.28 12.77 28.78
N THR A 106 3.86 12.43 29.99
CA THR A 106 4.63 12.60 31.25
C THR A 106 5.77 11.59 31.39
N TYR A 107 5.96 10.72 30.39
CA TYR A 107 7.11 9.84 30.30
C TYR A 107 8.30 10.68 29.85
N GLU A 108 9.46 10.49 30.47
CA GLU A 108 10.70 11.16 30.03
C GLU A 108 10.88 11.00 28.51
N ASN A 109 11.48 12.02 27.88
CA ASN A 109 11.74 12.18 26.45
C ASN A 109 12.67 11.10 25.85
N ASP A 110 12.44 9.82 26.15
CA ASP A 110 13.27 8.65 25.83
C ASP A 110 12.49 7.61 24.99
N ALA A 111 11.27 7.94 24.57
CA ALA A 111 10.48 7.10 23.68
C ALA A 111 11.06 7.14 22.26
N ILE A 112 11.73 6.06 21.86
CA ILE A 112 12.29 5.91 20.51
C ILE A 112 11.15 5.74 19.50
N LEU A 113 10.97 6.71 18.62
CA LEU A 113 10.02 6.71 17.53
C LEU A 113 10.65 6.09 16.27
N VAL A 114 10.25 4.85 15.95
CA VAL A 114 10.70 4.13 14.74
C VAL A 114 9.55 3.92 13.76
N GLY A 115 9.68 4.49 12.57
CA GLY A 115 8.76 4.28 11.45
C GLY A 115 9.11 3.07 10.58
N VAL A 116 8.25 2.80 9.60
CA VAL A 116 8.50 1.84 8.51
C VAL A 116 8.38 2.53 7.15
N ASP A 117 8.71 1.82 6.08
CA ASP A 117 8.71 2.23 4.67
C ASP A 117 9.82 3.17 4.21
N GLY A 118 10.29 4.09 5.05
CA GLY A 118 11.33 5.05 4.64
C GLY A 118 10.82 6.17 3.73
N ALA A 119 9.59 6.63 3.98
CA ALA A 119 9.00 7.77 3.27
C ALA A 119 9.88 9.04 3.37
N VAL A 120 9.72 9.97 2.42
CA VAL A 120 10.57 11.19 2.37
C VAL A 120 10.30 12.02 3.61
N GLU A 121 9.02 12.08 3.99
CA GLU A 121 8.49 12.75 5.16
C GLU A 121 9.07 12.16 6.44
N ALA A 122 9.13 10.83 6.55
CA ALA A 122 9.75 10.16 7.70
C ALA A 122 11.27 10.44 7.76
N THR A 123 11.95 10.44 6.61
CA THR A 123 13.38 10.76 6.53
C THR A 123 13.65 12.22 6.92
N GLN A 124 12.77 13.15 6.52
CA GLN A 124 12.87 14.55 6.87
C GLN A 124 12.56 14.80 8.36
N ALA A 125 11.60 14.07 8.93
CA ALA A 125 11.34 14.08 10.37
C ALA A 125 12.56 13.57 11.17
N ILE A 126 13.26 12.55 10.67
CA ILE A 126 14.51 12.07 11.27
C ILE A 126 15.63 13.13 11.23
N ILE A 127 15.76 13.83 10.10
CA ILE A 127 16.72 14.96 9.99
C ILE A 127 16.34 16.08 10.97
N GLY A 128 15.04 16.37 11.09
CA GLY A 128 14.49 17.36 12.02
C GLY A 128 14.65 17.00 13.49
N GLY A 129 14.90 15.72 13.81
CA GLY A 129 14.94 15.21 15.18
C GLY A 129 13.57 14.91 15.78
N ASP A 130 12.53 14.91 14.95
CA ASP A 130 11.15 14.58 15.34
C ASP A 130 10.89 13.05 15.35
N MET A 131 11.80 12.26 14.79
CA MET A 131 11.75 10.80 14.70
C MET A 131 13.15 10.21 14.81
N ASP A 132 13.30 9.06 15.46
CA ASP A 132 14.62 8.46 15.69
C ASP A 132 15.12 7.62 14.52
N ALA A 133 14.22 6.83 13.91
CA ALA A 133 14.58 5.99 12.79
C ALA A 133 13.38 5.59 11.92
N THR A 134 13.64 5.05 10.73
CA THR A 134 12.65 4.32 9.94
C THR A 134 13.28 3.15 9.21
N VAL A 135 12.61 2.00 9.17
CA VAL A 135 13.04 0.86 8.38
C VAL A 135 12.56 1.06 6.95
N ALA A 136 13.46 1.55 6.11
CA ALA A 136 13.17 1.85 4.72
C ALA A 136 13.12 0.61 3.85
N GLN A 137 12.06 0.51 3.05
CA GLN A 137 11.95 -0.49 2.00
C GLN A 137 12.74 -0.06 0.76
N ASN A 138 12.93 -0.98 -0.19
CA ASN A 138 13.63 -0.71 -1.45
C ASN A 138 12.68 -0.88 -2.67
N PRO A 139 11.77 0.08 -2.94
CA PRO A 139 10.82 -0.01 -4.05
C PRO A 139 11.50 -0.16 -5.42
N TYR A 140 12.66 0.47 -5.61
CA TYR A 140 13.41 0.36 -6.86
C TYR A 140 13.87 -1.08 -7.10
N ALA A 141 14.47 -1.73 -6.09
CA ALA A 141 14.85 -3.14 -6.21
C ALA A 141 13.63 -4.05 -6.36
N MET A 142 12.52 -3.78 -5.67
CA MET A 142 11.27 -4.55 -5.85
C MET A 142 10.77 -4.49 -7.29
N GLY A 143 10.78 -3.30 -7.92
CA GLY A 143 10.41 -3.13 -9.32
C GLY A 143 11.38 -3.83 -10.27
N LYS A 144 12.68 -3.57 -10.12
CA LYS A 144 13.73 -4.16 -10.97
C LYS A 144 13.73 -5.68 -10.90
N VAL A 145 13.82 -6.24 -9.69
CA VAL A 145 13.85 -7.69 -9.49
C VAL A 145 12.53 -8.31 -9.93
N GLY A 146 11.39 -7.65 -9.73
CA GLY A 146 10.10 -8.10 -10.24
C GLY A 146 10.10 -8.31 -11.77
N VAL A 147 10.65 -7.35 -12.53
CA VAL A 147 10.76 -7.46 -13.99
C VAL A 147 11.78 -8.52 -14.42
N GLU A 148 12.92 -8.60 -13.73
CA GLU A 148 13.97 -9.60 -14.01
C GLU A 148 13.44 -11.02 -13.79
N GLU A 149 12.73 -11.26 -12.68
CA GLU A 149 12.14 -12.55 -12.34
C GLU A 149 10.99 -12.92 -13.26
N ALA A 150 10.14 -11.95 -13.66
CA ALA A 150 9.12 -12.17 -14.68
C ALA A 150 9.75 -12.60 -16.03
N THR A 151 10.85 -11.96 -16.42
CA THR A 151 11.59 -12.32 -17.65
C THR A 151 12.21 -13.71 -17.53
N ARG A 152 12.72 -14.06 -16.36
CA ARG A 152 13.29 -15.37 -16.05
C ARG A 152 12.23 -16.47 -16.14
N ALA A 153 11.06 -16.22 -15.58
CA ALA A 153 9.89 -17.10 -15.66
C ALA A 153 9.45 -17.33 -17.11
N ALA A 154 9.35 -16.25 -17.90
CA ALA A 154 8.98 -16.31 -19.31
C ALA A 154 9.96 -17.15 -20.15
N LYS A 155 11.22 -17.25 -19.71
CA LYS A 155 12.26 -18.12 -20.31
C LYS A 155 12.26 -19.55 -19.74
N GLY A 156 11.22 -19.95 -19.00
CA GLY A 156 11.05 -21.29 -18.45
C GLY A 156 11.97 -21.64 -17.28
N LYS A 157 12.63 -20.66 -16.66
CA LYS A 157 13.51 -20.88 -15.51
C LYS A 157 12.68 -20.90 -14.21
N SER A 158 13.11 -21.70 -13.23
CA SER A 158 12.47 -21.75 -11.91
C SER A 158 12.74 -20.47 -11.11
N ILE A 159 11.72 -20.01 -10.37
CA ILE A 159 11.78 -18.82 -9.52
C ILE A 159 11.93 -19.24 -8.06
N ASP A 160 12.72 -18.50 -7.28
CA ASP A 160 12.76 -18.67 -5.84
C ASP A 160 11.46 -18.12 -5.22
N PRO A 161 10.71 -18.90 -4.42
CA PRO A 161 9.50 -18.40 -3.76
C PRO A 161 9.75 -17.26 -2.76
N LYS A 162 11.00 -17.00 -2.35
CA LYS A 162 11.37 -15.89 -1.44
C LYS A 162 12.48 -15.03 -2.03
N ILE A 163 12.12 -13.80 -2.38
CA ILE A 163 13.05 -12.83 -2.96
C ILE A 163 13.28 -11.71 -1.94
N ASN A 164 14.55 -11.49 -1.58
CA ASN A 164 14.95 -10.39 -0.70
C ASN A 164 15.40 -9.19 -1.52
N THR A 165 14.70 -8.07 -1.38
CA THR A 165 14.96 -6.81 -2.10
C THR A 165 15.82 -5.82 -1.31
N GLY A 166 16.26 -6.22 -0.12
CA GLY A 166 17.00 -5.38 0.82
C GLY A 166 16.10 -4.42 1.59
N LEU A 167 16.61 -4.00 2.74
CA LEU A 167 16.04 -2.96 3.60
C LEU A 167 17.17 -2.12 4.18
N THR A 168 16.87 -0.87 4.50
CA THR A 168 17.84 0.08 5.04
C THR A 168 17.28 0.68 6.31
N LEU A 169 17.99 0.57 7.43
CA LEU A 169 17.65 1.34 8.61
C LEU A 169 18.11 2.79 8.40
N VAL A 170 17.16 3.71 8.33
CA VAL A 170 17.42 5.14 8.18
C VAL A 170 17.39 5.79 9.55
N THR A 171 18.44 6.54 9.86
CA THR A 171 18.72 7.21 11.14
C THR A 171 19.27 8.60 10.84
N LYS A 172 19.44 9.44 11.87
CA LYS A 172 19.91 10.82 11.71
C LYS A 172 21.27 10.89 11.00
N GLU A 173 22.11 9.88 11.17
CA GLU A 173 23.45 9.80 10.59
C GLU A 173 23.42 9.58 9.07
N ASN A 174 22.46 8.80 8.56
CA ASN A 174 22.43 8.40 7.15
C ASN A 174 21.26 8.99 6.35
N ALA A 175 20.29 9.65 7.01
CA ALA A 175 19.10 10.21 6.38
C ALA A 175 19.41 11.20 5.22
N PRO A 176 20.37 12.14 5.33
CA PRO A 176 20.70 13.03 4.20
C PRO A 176 21.28 12.28 2.99
N GLY A 177 22.03 11.21 3.22
CA GLY A 177 22.57 10.36 2.15
C GLY A 177 21.48 9.50 1.51
N TYR A 178 20.55 9.00 2.31
CA TYR A 178 19.42 8.21 1.85
C TYR A 178 18.49 8.99 0.90
N LEU A 179 18.19 10.26 1.20
CA LEU A 179 17.38 11.12 0.32
C LEU A 179 18.00 11.28 -1.07
N LYS A 180 19.31 11.54 -1.15
CA LYS A 180 20.02 11.68 -2.43
C LYS A 180 19.97 10.41 -3.28
N ILE A 181 20.11 9.24 -2.64
CA ILE A 181 19.99 7.95 -3.33
C ILE A 181 18.59 7.80 -3.91
N ARG A 182 17.57 8.17 -3.15
CA ARG A 182 16.17 8.04 -3.55
C ARG A 182 15.79 9.00 -4.67
N GLU A 183 16.26 10.25 -4.61
CA GLU A 183 16.13 11.23 -5.68
C GLU A 183 16.76 10.73 -6.98
N LYS A 184 17.98 10.18 -6.91
CA LYS A 184 18.65 9.59 -8.07
C LYS A 184 17.89 8.40 -8.66
N GLN A 185 17.40 7.50 -7.80
CA GLN A 185 16.59 6.35 -8.23
C GLN A 185 15.29 6.79 -8.91
N LEU A 186 14.66 7.85 -8.40
CA LEU A 186 13.44 8.41 -8.95
C LEU A 186 13.70 9.13 -10.29
N GLY A 187 14.78 9.91 -10.39
CA GLY A 187 15.21 10.55 -11.65
C GLY A 187 15.50 9.53 -12.75
N ALA A 188 16.22 8.45 -12.42
CA ALA A 188 16.48 7.35 -13.35
C ALA A 188 15.19 6.65 -13.83
N LEU A 189 14.19 6.49 -12.94
CA LEU A 189 12.88 5.92 -13.30
C LEU A 189 12.07 6.83 -14.21
N LEU A 190 12.13 8.14 -13.97
CA LEU A 190 11.35 9.13 -14.72
C LEU A 190 12.04 9.60 -16.01
N GLY A 191 13.26 9.12 -16.29
CA GLY A 191 14.04 9.55 -17.44
C GLY A 191 14.47 11.02 -17.37
N VAL A 192 14.55 11.56 -16.14
CA VAL A 192 14.97 12.93 -15.84
C VAL A 192 16.28 12.82 -15.08
N GLU A 193 17.32 12.42 -15.79
CA GLU A 193 18.69 12.52 -15.31
C GLU A 193 19.26 13.87 -15.80
N ASP A 194 19.94 14.62 -14.93
CA ASP A 194 20.74 15.79 -15.33
C ASP A 194 21.97 15.37 -16.15
#